data_AF-A0A922YT39-F1
#
_entry.id   AF-A0A922YT39-F1
#
_cell.length_a   1.000
_cell.length_b   1.000
_cell.length_c   1.000
_cell.angle_alpha   90.00
_cell.angle_beta   90.00
_cell.angle_gamma   90.00
#
_symmetry.space_group_name_H-M   'P 1'
#
loop_
_entity.id
_entity.type
_entity.pdbx_description
1 polymer ?
#
loop_
_entity_poly.entity_id
_entity_poly.type
_entity_poly.pdbx_seq_one_letter_code
_entity_poly.pdbx_strand_id
1 'polypeptide(L)'
;DSPEALEPVRKAMLAALGEEGALINPQLSRRLQYMPDANALWFARSEMVAVLSHIHGEAKAVDIVQDLSPSFQGLLPRSLMDACRLRR
;
A
#
# COMPACT_ATOMS: atom_id res chain seq x y z
N ASP A 1 2.06 -13.01 10.25
CA ASP A 1 0.86 -12.31 10.76
C ASP A 1 -0.36 -13.20 10.59
N SER A 2 -1.32 -13.15 11.52
CA SER A 2 -2.62 -13.81 11.30
C SER A 2 -3.35 -13.11 10.15
N PRO A 3 -4.07 -13.83 9.28
CA PRO A 3 -4.78 -13.23 8.14
C PRO A 3 -5.71 -12.09 8.56
N GLU A 4 -6.38 -12.23 9.72
CA GLU A 4 -7.26 -11.21 10.30
C GLU A 4 -6.55 -9.89 10.65
N ALA A 5 -5.26 -9.96 11.00
CA ALA A 5 -4.47 -8.77 11.31
C ALA A 5 -4.08 -7.97 10.04
N LEU A 6 -4.11 -8.61 8.87
CA LEU A 6 -3.78 -7.99 7.59
C LEU A 6 -5.00 -7.37 6.90
N GLU A 7 -6.20 -7.88 7.17
CA GLU A 7 -7.45 -7.37 6.61
C GLU A 7 -7.64 -5.83 6.70
N PRO A 8 -7.36 -5.16 7.84
CA PRO A 8 -7.46 -3.70 7.88
C PRO A 8 -6.47 -3.02 6.92
N VAL A 9 -5.27 -3.57 6.75
CA VAL A 9 -4.26 -3.05 5.82
C VAL A 9 -4.71 -3.22 4.37
N ARG A 10 -5.18 -4.42 4.01
CA ARG A 10 -5.69 -4.69 2.66
C ARG A 10 -6.83 -3.75 2.30
N LYS A 11 -7.79 -3.57 3.21
CA LYS A 11 -8.93 -2.67 3.02
C LYS A 11 -8.47 -1.22 2.82
N ALA A 12 -7.54 -0.74 3.64
CA ALA A 12 -6.98 0.60 3.48
C ALA A 12 -6.27 0.78 2.13
N MET A 13 -5.47 -0.21 1.71
CA MET A 13 -4.76 -0.17 0.42
C MET A 13 -5.71 -0.22 -0.76
N LEU A 14 -6.74 -1.07 -0.72
CA LEU A 14 -7.76 -1.15 -1.78
C LEU A 14 -8.61 0.11 -1.84
N ALA A 15 -8.97 0.69 -0.69
CA ALA A 15 -9.69 1.96 -0.63
C ALA A 15 -8.86 3.12 -1.22
N ALA A 16 -7.56 3.17 -0.91
CA ALA A 16 -6.65 4.16 -1.47
C ALA A 16 -6.41 3.97 -2.98
N LEU A 17 -6.39 2.72 -3.46
CA LEU A 17 -6.28 2.42 -4.90
C LEU A 17 -7.55 2.85 -5.66
N GLY A 18 -8.72 2.70 -5.03
CA GLY A 18 -10.01 3.06 -5.60
C GLY A 18 -10.41 2.21 -6.81
N GLU A 19 -11.58 2.51 -7.36
CA GLU A 19 -12.09 1.83 -8.56
C GLU A 19 -11.24 2.14 -9.80
N GLU A 20 -10.82 3.40 -9.96
CA GLU A 20 -10.01 3.84 -11.09
C GLU A 20 -8.63 3.15 -11.11
N GLY A 21 -7.95 3.06 -9.95
CA GLY A 21 -6.70 2.31 -9.84
C GLY A 21 -6.89 0.81 -10.08
N ALA A 22 -8.02 0.25 -9.69
CA ALA A 22 -8.36 -1.14 -9.98
C ALA A 22 -8.65 -1.39 -11.48
N LEU A 23 -9.16 -0.39 -12.21
CA LEU A 23 -9.33 -0.46 -13.66
C LEU A 23 -7.99 -0.37 -14.39
N ILE A 24 -7.09 0.51 -13.93
CA ILE A 24 -5.74 0.67 -14.50
C ILE A 24 -4.89 -0.57 -14.26
N ASN A 25 -4.93 -1.14 -13.05
CA ASN A 25 -4.18 -2.34 -12.70
C ASN A 25 -5.05 -3.36 -11.93
N PRO A 26 -5.87 -4.15 -12.65
CA PRO A 26 -6.71 -5.18 -12.03
C PRO A 26 -5.91 -6.28 -11.33
N GLN A 27 -4.68 -6.52 -11.79
CA GLN A 27 -3.81 -7.53 -11.21
C GLN A 27 -3.29 -7.11 -9.83
N LEU A 28 -2.92 -5.85 -9.66
CA LEU A 28 -2.55 -5.29 -8.35
C LEU A 28 -3.74 -5.36 -7.38
N SER A 29 -4.93 -4.93 -7.80
CA SER A 29 -6.13 -5.00 -6.97
C SER A 29 -6.41 -6.43 -6.47
N ARG A 30 -6.36 -7.44 -7.36
CA ARG A 30 -6.50 -8.85 -6.96
C ARG A 30 -5.41 -9.30 -6.00
N ARG A 31 -4.14 -8.92 -6.25
CA ARG A 31 -3.02 -9.32 -5.37
C ARG A 31 -3.16 -8.75 -3.98
N LEU A 32 -3.59 -7.50 -3.83
CA LEU A 32 -3.81 -6.86 -2.53
C LEU A 32 -4.86 -7.59 -1.69
N GLN A 33 -5.89 -8.16 -2.33
CA GLN A 33 -6.92 -8.95 -1.64
C GLN A 33 -6.38 -10.22 -0.97
N TYR A 34 -5.33 -10.84 -1.52
CA TYR A 34 -4.88 -12.19 -1.10
C TYR A 34 -3.40 -12.29 -0.68
N MET A 35 -2.62 -11.21 -0.80
CA MET A 35 -1.22 -11.15 -0.37
C MET A 35 -0.97 -11.72 1.03
N PRO A 36 -0.02 -12.66 1.22
CA PRO A 36 -0.01 -13.52 2.41
C PRO A 36 0.51 -12.84 3.69
N ASP A 37 1.24 -11.73 3.59
CA ASP A 37 1.92 -11.11 4.73
C ASP A 37 2.09 -9.59 4.60
N ALA A 38 2.45 -8.95 5.72
CA ALA A 38 2.63 -7.50 5.79
C ALA A 38 3.82 -6.98 4.96
N ASN A 39 4.89 -7.77 4.78
CA ASN A 39 6.04 -7.35 3.96
C ASN A 39 5.63 -7.30 2.49
N ALA A 40 4.89 -8.31 2.02
CA ALA A 40 4.36 -8.36 0.68
C ALA A 40 3.50 -7.10 0.39
N LEU A 41 2.56 -6.78 1.29
CA LEU A 41 1.75 -5.55 1.21
C LEU A 41 2.61 -4.28 1.25
N TRP A 42 3.64 -4.24 2.08
CA TRP A 42 4.55 -3.09 2.14
C TRP A 42 5.28 -2.84 0.83
N PHE A 43 5.79 -3.89 0.19
CA PHE A 43 6.47 -3.77 -1.10
C PHE A 43 5.52 -3.43 -2.24
N ALA A 44 4.24 -3.83 -2.18
CA ALA A 44 3.23 -3.42 -3.16
C ALA A 44 2.99 -1.91 -3.19
N ARG A 45 3.39 -1.16 -2.16
CA ARG A 45 3.24 0.30 -2.10
C ARG A 45 3.97 1.01 -3.25
N SER A 46 5.11 0.52 -3.72
CA SER A 46 5.80 1.12 -4.88
C SER A 46 4.99 0.95 -6.17
N GLU A 47 4.36 -0.21 -6.36
CA GLU A 47 3.45 -0.47 -7.48
C GLU A 47 2.19 0.41 -7.37
N MET A 48 1.67 0.62 -6.15
CA MET A 48 0.57 1.56 -5.92
C MET A 48 0.94 3.00 -6.28
N VAL A 49 2.14 3.48 -5.94
CA VAL A 49 2.59 4.82 -6.34
C VAL A 49 2.56 4.94 -7.86
N ALA A 50 3.08 3.95 -8.59
CA ALA A 50 3.07 3.97 -10.06
C ALA A 50 1.63 4.09 -10.62
N VAL A 51 0.70 3.27 -10.12
CA VAL A 51 -0.71 3.32 -10.56
C VAL A 51 -1.37 4.65 -10.20
N LEU A 52 -1.24 5.11 -8.96
CA LEU A 52 -1.84 6.36 -8.50
C LEU A 52 -1.22 7.59 -9.18
N SER A 53 0.04 7.50 -9.62
CA SER A 53 0.70 8.58 -10.35
C SER A 53 0.05 8.83 -11.72
N HIS A 54 -0.48 7.80 -12.36
CA HIS A 54 -1.24 7.95 -13.60
C HIS A 54 -2.57 8.68 -13.40
N ILE A 55 -3.14 8.65 -12.20
CA ILE A 55 -4.45 9.24 -11.88
C ILE A 55 -4.30 10.65 -11.30
N HIS A 56 -3.38 10.84 -10.35
CA HIS A 56 -3.28 12.05 -9.53
C HIS A 56 -1.96 12.81 -9.70
N GLY A 57 -1.01 12.25 -10.45
CA GLY A 57 0.37 12.72 -10.48
C GLY A 57 1.21 12.18 -9.32
N GLU A 58 2.53 12.17 -9.51
CA GLU A 58 3.48 11.49 -8.61
C GLU A 58 3.45 12.02 -7.18
N ALA A 59 3.48 13.35 -7.00
CA ALA A 59 3.49 13.95 -5.66
C ALA A 59 2.28 13.51 -4.82
N LYS A 60 1.08 13.55 -5.42
CA LYS A 60 -0.15 13.15 -4.73
C LYS A 60 -0.22 11.65 -4.50
N ALA A 61 0.28 10.84 -5.44
CA ALA A 61 0.38 9.39 -5.29
C ALA A 61 1.28 8.98 -4.13
N VAL A 62 2.43 9.65 -3.99
CA VAL A 62 3.36 9.43 -2.88
C VAL A 62 2.70 9.78 -1.55
N ASP A 63 2.01 10.93 -1.46
CA ASP A 63 1.29 11.33 -0.24
C ASP A 63 0.22 10.30 0.16
N ILE A 64 -0.65 9.89 -0.77
CA ILE A 64 -1.69 8.88 -0.54
C ILE A 64 -1.08 7.59 0.01
N VAL A 65 0.02 7.14 -0.59
CA VAL A 65 0.67 5.90 -0.17
C VAL A 65 1.38 6.06 1.17
N GLN A 66 1.96 7.23 1.48
CA GLN A 66 2.55 7.54 2.78
C GLN A 66 1.52 7.51 3.92
N ASP A 67 0.31 7.99 3.67
CA ASP A 67 -0.80 7.97 4.64
C ASP A 67 -1.24 6.54 5.03
N LEU A 68 -0.85 5.52 4.28
CA LEU A 68 -1.08 4.11 4.62
C LEU A 68 -0.07 3.56 5.64
N SER A 69 1.07 4.22 5.86
CA SER A 69 2.12 3.72 6.76
C SER A 69 1.66 3.40 8.20
N PRO A 70 0.77 4.20 8.85
CA PRO A 70 0.25 3.88 10.17
C PRO A 70 -0.48 2.53 10.25
N SER A 71 -1.12 2.09 9.16
CA SER A 71 -1.83 0.80 9.10
C SER A 71 -0.90 -0.40 9.27
N PHE A 72 0.40 -0.23 8.99
CA PHE A 72 1.43 -1.28 9.15
C PHE A 72 2.07 -1.31 10.54
N GLN A 73 1.70 -0.39 11.44
CA GLN A 73 2.29 -0.29 12.77
C GLN A 73 2.01 -1.57 13.58
N GLY A 74 3.07 -2.20 14.09
CA GLY A 74 2.97 -3.46 14.83
C GLY A 74 2.97 -4.72 13.97
N LEU A 75 2.86 -4.58 12.65
CA LEU A 75 2.97 -5.69 11.69
C LEU A 75 4.37 -5.81 11.06
N LEU A 76 5.13 -4.70 11.06
CA LEU A 76 6.48 -4.64 10.50
C LEU A 76 7.50 -4.12 11.51
N PRO A 77 8.78 -4.54 11.38
CA PRO A 77 9.87 -3.96 12.16
C PRO A 77 9.96 -2.44 11.96
N ARG A 78 10.21 -1.72 13.05
CA ARG A 78 10.29 -0.25 13.02
C ARG A 78 11.37 0.28 12.08
N SER A 79 12.50 -0.42 11.98
CA SER A 79 13.60 -0.10 11.06
C SER A 79 13.17 -0.05 9.59
N LEU A 80 12.27 -0.95 9.17
CA LEU A 80 11.76 -0.99 7.80
C LEU A 80 10.80 0.16 7.53
N MET A 81 10.00 0.57 8.53
CA MET A 81 9.13 1.74 8.44
C MET A 81 9.93 3.05 8.42
N ASP A 82 10.99 3.15 9.22
CA ASP A 82 11.83 4.34 9.32
C ASP A 82 12.66 4.59 8.04
N ALA A 83 13.09 3.53 7.35
CA ALA A 83 13.79 3.64 6.06
C ALA A 83 12.96 4.36 4.97
N CYS A 84 11.62 4.31 5.08
CA CYS A 84 10.73 5.01 4.16
C CYS A 84 10.61 6.51 4.51
N ARG A 85 10.74 6.89 5.79
CA ARG A 85 10.73 8.31 6.23
C ARG A 85 12.02 9.05 5.90
N LEU A 86 13.15 8.34 5.78
CA LEU A 86 14.46 8.95 5.56
C LEU A 86 14.68 9.46 4.13
N ARG A 87 13.81 9.13 3.17
CA ARG A 87 13.86 9.64 1.79
C ARG A 87 13.07 10.94 1.60
N ARG A 88 13.04 11.81 2.61
CA ARG A 88 12.53 13.18 2.52
C ARG A 88 13.64 14.14 2.11
#